data_AF-K1MCV2-F1
#
_entry.id   AF-K1MCV2-F1
#
_cell.length_a   1.000
_cell.length_b   1.000
_cell.length_c   1.000
_cell.angle_alpha   90.00
_cell.angle_beta   90.00
_cell.angle_gamma   90.00
#
_symmetry.space_group_name_H-M   'P 1'
#
loop_
_entity.id
_entity.type
_entity.pdbx_description
1 polymer ?
#
loop_
_entity_poly.entity_id
_entity_poly.type
_entity_poly.pdbx_seq_one_letter_code
_entity_poly.pdbx_strand_id
1 'polypeptide(L)'
;MNYSYPIQPDWSTEEIIMVVNFLDKVERVYQEGVNCQELMDSYQQYKQIVQSKMEEKQIDKEFEKITGYSTYQAVKLARTLRQEGKQRSKVQIRKGS
;
A
#
# COMPACT_ATOMS: atom_id res chain seq x y z
N MET A 1 -6.39 -19.67 2.98
CA MET A 1 -5.91 -18.40 2.41
C MET A 1 -4.39 -18.44 2.40
N ASN A 2 -3.77 -18.73 1.27
CA ASN A 2 -2.30 -18.73 1.13
C ASN A 2 -1.91 -17.43 0.44
N TYR A 3 -1.66 -16.40 1.24
CA TYR A 3 -1.13 -15.15 0.71
C TYR A 3 0.39 -15.26 0.64
N SER A 4 0.93 -15.44 -0.58
CA SER A 4 2.36 -15.31 -0.86
C SER A 4 2.70 -13.83 -1.07
N TYR A 5 2.85 -13.09 0.02
CA TYR A 5 3.49 -11.78 -0.01
C TYR A 5 5.02 -11.95 0.06
N PRO A 6 5.81 -10.97 -0.41
CA PRO A 6 7.24 -10.85 -0.13
C PRO A 6 7.46 -10.65 1.38
N ILE A 7 7.42 -11.74 2.14
CA ILE A 7 7.65 -11.73 3.59
C ILE A 7 9.14 -11.99 3.79
N GLN A 8 9.82 -11.02 4.43
CA GLN A 8 11.16 -11.27 4.94
C GLN A 8 11.06 -12.22 6.13
N PRO A 9 11.91 -13.26 6.21
CA PRO A 9 11.85 -14.27 7.27
C PRO A 9 12.08 -13.71 8.68
N ASP A 10 12.63 -12.49 8.79
CA ASP A 10 12.98 -11.85 10.07
C ASP A 10 11.87 -10.96 10.65
N TRP A 11 10.72 -10.81 9.97
CA TRP A 11 9.60 -10.02 10.50
C TRP A 11 8.80 -10.79 11.55
N SER A 12 8.52 -10.12 12.66
CA SER A 12 7.55 -10.57 13.66
C SER A 12 6.14 -10.63 13.09
N THR A 13 5.24 -11.37 13.76
CA THR A 13 3.84 -11.46 13.35
C THR A 13 3.15 -10.09 13.27
N GLU A 14 3.46 -9.18 14.20
CA GLU A 14 2.91 -7.83 14.22
C GLU A 14 3.34 -7.02 12.99
N GLU A 15 4.61 -7.12 12.61
CA GLU A 15 5.16 -6.45 11.43
C GLU A 15 4.55 -6.99 10.14
N ILE A 16 4.39 -8.31 10.04
CA ILE A 16 3.69 -8.96 8.91
C ILE A 16 2.26 -8.41 8.80
N ILE A 17 1.52 -8.31 9.91
CA ILE A 17 0.16 -7.75 9.92
C ILE A 17 0.16 -6.31 9.42
N MET A 18 1.11 -5.47 9.82
CA MET A 18 1.20 -4.08 9.36
C MET A 18 1.45 -3.99 7.85
N VAL A 19 2.35 -4.82 7.32
CA VAL A 19 2.64 -4.86 5.88
C VAL A 19 1.43 -5.34 5.09
N VAL A 20 0.79 -6.43 5.52
CA VAL A 20 -0.41 -6.97 4.87
C VAL A 20 -1.56 -5.96 4.91
N ASN A 21 -1.77 -5.27 6.03
CA ASN A 21 -2.80 -4.23 6.13
C ASN A 21 -2.57 -3.12 5.11
N PHE A 22 -1.33 -2.66 4.92
CA PHE A 22 -1.05 -1.65 3.90
C PHE A 22 -1.35 -2.17 2.49
N LEU A 23 -0.96 -3.41 2.17
CA LEU A 23 -1.23 -4.02 0.87
C LEU A 23 -2.74 -4.20 0.61
N ASP A 24 -3.52 -4.62 1.60
CA ASP A 24 -4.99 -4.69 1.52
C ASP A 24 -5.61 -3.31 1.22
N LYS A 25 -5.15 -2.24 1.90
CA LYS A 25 -5.62 -0.88 1.58
C LYS A 25 -5.29 -0.49 0.15
N VAL A 26 -4.12 -0.89 -0.36
CA VAL A 26 -3.78 -0.64 -1.77
C VAL A 26 -4.73 -1.40 -2.70
N GLU A 27 -5.02 -2.69 -2.48
CA GLU A 27 -6.00 -3.42 -3.30
C GLU A 27 -7.35 -2.72 -3.32
N ARG A 28 -7.82 -2.28 -2.14
CA ARG A 28 -9.07 -1.55 -2.01
C ARG A 28 -9.06 -0.22 -2.75
N VAL A 29 -7.92 0.49 -2.85
CA VAL A 29 -7.79 1.70 -3.69
C VAL A 29 -8.15 1.42 -5.16
N TYR A 30 -7.81 0.24 -5.67
CA TYR A 30 -8.09 -0.14 -7.05
C TYR A 30 -9.51 -0.70 -7.27
N GLN A 31 -10.14 -1.22 -6.23
CA GLN A 31 -11.47 -1.81 -6.31
C GLN A 31 -12.56 -0.79 -6.00
N GLU A 32 -12.63 -0.36 -4.74
CA GLU A 32 -13.71 0.48 -4.22
C GLU A 32 -13.25 1.90 -3.88
N GLY A 33 -11.98 2.07 -3.52
CA GLY A 33 -11.33 3.28 -3.00
C GLY A 33 -11.30 3.34 -1.46
N VAL A 34 -10.28 4.00 -0.91
CA VAL A 34 -10.01 4.08 0.54
C VAL A 34 -9.87 5.55 0.97
N ASN A 35 -10.16 5.88 2.23
CA ASN A 35 -9.92 7.23 2.74
C ASN A 35 -8.42 7.60 2.65
N CYS A 36 -8.10 8.83 2.21
CA CYS A 36 -6.72 9.26 2.03
C CYS A 36 -5.90 9.21 3.32
N GLN A 37 -6.49 9.60 4.46
CA GLN A 37 -5.82 9.54 5.75
C GLN A 37 -5.52 8.09 6.14
N GLU A 38 -6.52 7.21 6.01
CA GLU A 38 -6.40 5.78 6.33
C GLU A 38 -5.29 5.09 5.53
N LEU A 39 -5.21 5.36 4.21
CA LEU A 39 -4.13 4.80 3.39
C LEU A 39 -2.77 5.35 3.83
N MET A 40 -2.66 6.65 4.10
CA MET A 40 -1.39 7.26 4.51
C MET A 40 -0.92 6.81 5.90
N ASP A 41 -1.85 6.55 6.83
CA ASP A 41 -1.54 6.03 8.15
C ASP A 41 -1.01 4.59 8.06
N SER A 42 -1.66 3.73 7.28
CA SER A 42 -1.16 2.37 7.01
C SER A 42 0.21 2.38 6.31
N TYR A 43 0.43 3.30 5.37
CA TYR A 43 1.73 3.49 4.73
C TYR A 43 2.82 3.94 5.71
N GLN A 44 2.48 4.80 6.68
CA GLN A 44 3.44 5.22 7.71
C GLN A 44 3.89 4.06 8.60
N GLN A 45 2.96 3.17 8.97
CA GLN A 45 3.27 1.95 9.72
C GLN A 45 4.12 0.99 8.89
N TYR A 46 3.72 0.74 7.63
CA TYR A 46 4.52 -0.03 6.67
C TYR A 46 5.96 0.48 6.56
N LYS A 47 6.17 1.81 6.52
CA LYS A 47 7.51 2.41 6.43
C LYS A 47 8.35 2.29 7.70
N GLN A 48 7.77 2.00 8.86
CA GLN A 48 8.56 1.67 10.05
C GLN A 48 9.26 0.32 9.88
N ILE A 49 8.60 -0.61 9.19
CA ILE A 49 9.09 -1.97 8.94
C ILE A 49 10.00 -1.96 7.71
N VAL A 50 9.49 -1.43 6.60
CA VAL A 50 10.20 -1.34 5.32
C VAL A 50 10.84 0.03 5.17
N GLN A 51 12.01 0.20 5.79
CA GLN A 51 12.72 1.48 5.80
C GLN A 51 13.40 1.75 4.45
N SER A 52 13.98 0.71 3.83
CA SER A 52 14.75 0.82 2.59
C SER A 52 13.87 1.09 1.37
N LYS A 53 14.26 2.07 0.54
CA LYS A 53 13.61 2.35 -0.75
C LYS A 53 13.75 1.19 -1.74
N MET A 54 14.85 0.44 -1.66
CA MET A 54 15.08 -0.70 -2.54
C MET A 54 14.10 -1.82 -2.21
N GLU A 55 13.91 -2.09 -0.92
CA GLU A 55 12.98 -3.09 -0.43
C GLU A 55 11.52 -2.73 -0.75
N GLU A 56 11.13 -1.47 -0.51
CA GLU A 56 9.81 -0.95 -0.90
C GLU A 56 9.54 -1.17 -2.40
N LYS A 57 10.54 -0.91 -3.25
CA LYS A 57 10.43 -1.16 -4.70
C LYS A 57 10.34 -2.64 -5.05
N GLN A 58 11.02 -3.51 -4.31
CA GLN A 58 10.93 -4.96 -4.52
C GLN A 58 9.54 -5.47 -4.17
N ILE A 59 9.00 -5.04 -3.02
CA ILE A 59 7.66 -5.38 -2.57
C ILE A 59 6.61 -4.88 -3.56
N ASP A 60 6.71 -3.63 -4.04
CA ASP A 60 5.81 -3.07 -5.04
C ASP A 60 5.78 -3.91 -6.33
N LYS A 61 6.96 -4.31 -6.84
CA LYS A 61 7.06 -5.14 -8.05
C LYS A 61 6.45 -6.53 -7.87
N GLU A 62 6.71 -7.17 -6.74
CA GLU A 62 6.18 -8.52 -6.47
C GLU A 62 4.67 -8.48 -6.27
N PHE A 63 4.18 -7.49 -5.53
CA PHE A 63 2.76 -7.24 -5.35
C PHE A 63 2.06 -6.93 -6.69
N GLU A 64 2.66 -6.08 -7.53
CA GLU A 64 2.12 -5.76 -8.86
C GLU A 64 2.11 -6.98 -9.78
N LYS A 65 3.14 -7.84 -9.71
CA LYS A 65 3.16 -9.08 -10.50
C LYS A 65 2.01 -10.03 -10.14
N ILE A 66 1.62 -10.07 -8.86
CA ILE A 66 0.57 -10.97 -8.35
C ILE A 66 -0.82 -10.38 -8.56
N THR A 67 -1.01 -9.10 -8.24
CA THR A 67 -2.33 -8.45 -8.18
C THR A 67 -2.63 -7.56 -9.39
N GLY A 68 -1.61 -7.15 -10.11
CA GLY A 68 -1.70 -6.11 -11.14
C GLY A 68 -1.81 -4.69 -10.58
N TYR A 69 -1.66 -4.47 -9.26
CA TYR A 69 -1.79 -3.18 -8.59
C TYR A 69 -0.44 -2.64 -8.11
N SER A 70 -0.25 -1.32 -8.17
CA SER A 70 0.99 -0.67 -7.70
C SER A 70 0.73 0.10 -6.40
N THR A 71 1.46 -0.28 -5.36
CA THR A 71 1.51 0.43 -4.08
C THR A 71 2.06 1.85 -4.27
N TYR A 72 3.06 2.01 -5.16
CA TYR A 72 3.65 3.31 -5.47
C TYR A 72 2.63 4.29 -6.04
N GLN A 73 1.81 3.87 -7.01
CA GLN A 73 0.80 4.75 -7.61
C GLN A 73 -0.30 5.15 -6.60
N ALA A 74 -0.75 4.21 -5.76
CA ALA A 74 -1.73 4.48 -4.71
C ALA A 74 -1.21 5.52 -3.71
N VAL A 75 0.02 5.35 -3.21
CA VAL A 75 0.65 6.29 -2.27
C VAL A 75 0.92 7.65 -2.92
N LYS A 76 1.36 7.67 -4.19
CA LYS A 76 1.59 8.91 -4.94
C LYS A 76 0.31 9.73 -5.03
N LEU A 77 -0.81 9.11 -5.40
CA LEU A 77 -2.10 9.79 -5.49
C LEU A 77 -2.54 10.34 -4.12
N ALA A 78 -2.42 9.54 -3.06
CA ALA A 78 -2.78 9.96 -1.71
C ALA A 78 -1.92 11.15 -1.22
N ARG A 79 -0.62 11.15 -1.53
CA ARG A 79 0.27 12.29 -1.22
C ARG A 79 -0.18 13.56 -1.95
N THR A 80 -0.54 13.47 -3.23
CA THR A 80 -1.08 14.61 -3.99
C THR A 80 -2.37 15.14 -3.37
N LEU A 81 -3.33 14.27 -3.04
CA LEU A 81 -4.56 14.68 -2.36
C LEU A 81 -4.30 15.34 -1.01
N ARG A 82 -3.35 14.82 -0.22
CA ARG A 82 -2.97 15.42 1.06
C ARG A 82 -2.36 16.82 0.89
N GLN A 83 -1.56 17.04 -0.16
CA GLN A 83 -1.00 18.36 -0.50
C GLN A 83 -2.08 19.35 -0.92
N GLU A 84 -3.15 18.87 -1.57
CA GLU A 84 -4.34 19.65 -1.92
C GLU A 84 -5.31 19.86 -0.74
N GLY A 85 -4.98 19.42 0.48
CA GLY A 85 -5.86 19.51 1.65
C GLY A 85 -7.03 18.52 1.66
N LYS A 86 -7.06 17.55 0.73
CA LYS A 86 -8.13 16.56 0.52
C LYS A 86 -7.93 15.28 1.35
N GLN A 87 -7.53 15.43 2.60
CA GLN A 87 -7.20 14.30 3.50
C GLN A 87 -8.42 13.42 3.83
N ARG A 88 -9.62 13.99 3.80
CA ARG A 88 -10.88 13.26 4.01
C ARG A 88 -11.45 12.63 2.74
N SER A 89 -10.82 12.88 1.60
CA SER A 89 -11.30 12.39 0.30
C SER A 89 -10.90 10.93 0.09
N LYS A 90 -11.64 10.27 -0.81
CA LYS A 90 -11.39 8.89 -1.21
C LYS A 90 -10.28 8.85 -2.27
N VAL A 91 -9.28 8.01 -2.05
CA VAL A 91 -8.24 7.62 -3.01
C VAL A 91 -8.79 6.44 -3.79
N GLN A 92 -8.96 6.58 -5.11
CA GLN A 92 -9.39 5.49 -5.97
C GLN A 92 -8.67 5.55 -7.31
N ILE A 93 -8.11 4.42 -7.76
CA ILE A 93 -7.47 4.29 -9.07
C ILE A 93 -8.29 3.28 -9.88
N ARG A 94 -8.89 3.73 -10.98
CA ARG A 94 -9.59 2.81 -11.90
C ARG A 94 -8.58 2.30 -12.92
N LYS A 95 -8.37 0.98 -13.00
CA LYS A 95 -7.74 0.42 -14.20
C LYS A 95 -8.72 0.62 -15.36
N GLY A 96 -8.24 1.24 -16.44
CA GLY A 96 -8.95 1.23 -17.71
C GLY A 96 -9.08 -0.21 -18.20
N SER A 97 -10.28 -0.55 -18.69
CA SER A 97 -10.59 -1.85 -19.31
C SER A 97 -9.65 -2.21 -20.44
#